data_AF-A0A7R8A3E8-F1
#
_entry.id   AF-A0A7R8A3E8-F1
#
_cell.length_a   1.000
_cell.length_b   1.000
_cell.length_c   1.000
_cell.angle_alpha   90.00
_cell.angle_beta   90.00
_cell.angle_gamma   90.00
#
_symmetry.space_group_name_H-M   'P 1'
#
loop_
_entity.id
_entity.type
_entity.pdbx_description
1 polymer ?
#
loop_
_entity_poly.entity_id
_entity_poly.type
_entity_poly.pdbx_seq_one_letter_code
_entity_poly.pdbx_strand_id
1 'polypeptide(L)'
;MQSSPYSYYNQRYKYNLETVIKNCGVTSNTTIPDDLSVTQPEDKPFCPDDSSYTTKDGDTCTSIALDYSVASAALYMGNQDQIRDCNQVVVGQELCLPLSCDHTYVLKSNDTCRSIEEANAEIMFDNSTKRIIPLRQVNPWIDTYCSNLQSTSWAYGKVLCLTPQSGLFNATDPVSTSYNPWGTESSGYGSWVVLPPDNATVAAGTTKHCGKWHTATTGDSCTQICVQDRITSNLFLQVNPSLQSANCTGLLIPGNAYCTGPMRGWNYTVAT
;
A
#
# COMPACT_ATOMS: atom_id res chain seq x y z
N MET A 1 37.47 22.47 9.82
CA MET A 1 36.52 21.35 9.64
C MET A 1 35.86 20.89 10.94
N GLN A 2 36.06 21.52 12.10
CA GLN A 2 35.47 21.06 13.39
C GLN A 2 34.41 22.02 13.94
N SER A 3 34.04 23.06 13.19
CA SER A 3 33.20 24.15 13.68
C SER A 3 31.70 23.85 13.61
N SER A 4 31.30 22.68 13.12
CA SER A 4 29.90 22.33 12.91
C SER A 4 29.67 20.83 13.05
N PRO A 5 28.54 20.41 13.65
CA PRO A 5 28.03 19.05 13.59
C PRO A 5 27.86 18.47 12.18
N TYR A 6 27.68 19.32 11.16
CA TYR A 6 27.58 18.90 9.76
C TYR A 6 28.94 18.65 9.09
N SER A 7 30.04 18.77 9.85
CA SER A 7 31.36 18.61 9.27
C SER A 7 31.70 17.14 9.02
N TYR A 8 32.42 16.89 7.93
CA TYR A 8 32.97 15.56 7.61
C TYR A 8 34.11 15.11 8.54
N TYR A 9 34.33 15.82 9.66
CA TYR A 9 35.41 15.53 10.58
C TYR A 9 35.05 14.33 11.47
N ASN A 10 35.57 13.16 11.10
CA ASN A 10 35.34 11.89 11.79
C ASN A 10 36.61 11.37 12.48
N GLN A 11 36.52 10.18 13.08
CA GLN A 11 37.61 9.54 13.82
C GLN A 11 38.92 9.41 13.03
N ARG A 12 38.83 9.19 11.72
CA ARG A 12 40.00 9.09 10.84
C ARG A 12 40.71 10.44 10.69
N TYR A 13 39.96 11.53 10.53
CA TYR A 13 40.55 12.88 10.47
C TYR A 13 41.09 13.34 11.82
N LYS A 14 40.48 12.91 12.92
CA LYS A 14 41.01 13.12 14.27
C LYS A 14 42.38 12.49 14.45
N TYR A 15 42.50 11.20 14.14
CA TYR A 15 43.77 10.48 14.20
C TYR A 15 44.87 11.14 13.35
N ASN A 16 44.53 11.55 12.12
CA ASN A 16 45.47 12.22 11.23
C ASN A 16 45.93 13.58 11.80
N LEU A 17 45.01 14.36 12.36
CA LEU A 17 45.33 15.67 12.93
C LEU A 17 46.19 15.55 14.20
N GLU A 18 45.90 14.59 15.08
CA GLU A 18 46.70 14.30 16.27
C GLU A 18 48.14 13.88 15.91
N THR A 19 48.29 13.11 14.83
CA THR A 19 49.60 12.72 14.31
C THR A 19 50.40 13.93 13.84
N VAL A 20 49.77 14.87 13.14
CA VAL A 20 50.39 16.12 12.68
C VAL A 20 50.75 17.02 13.87
N ILE A 21 49.85 17.17 14.85
CA ILE A 21 50.09 17.94 16.09
C ILE A 21 51.36 17.42 16.79
N LYS A 22 51.47 16.08 16.95
CA LYS A 22 52.60 15.44 17.61
C LYS A 22 53.93 15.64 16.87
N ASN A 23 53.92 15.54 15.55
CA ASN A 23 55.15 15.55 14.74
C ASN A 23 55.60 16.96 14.34
N CYS A 24 54.66 17.91 14.25
CA CYS A 24 54.92 19.26 13.75
C CYS A 24 54.83 20.34 14.85
N GLY A 25 54.49 19.98 16.09
CA GLY A 25 54.46 20.91 17.22
C GLY A 25 53.40 22.02 17.10
N VAL A 26 52.33 21.77 16.34
CA VAL A 26 51.23 22.73 16.14
C VAL A 26 50.11 22.46 17.13
N THR A 27 49.45 23.50 17.63
CA THR A 27 48.30 23.37 18.54
C THR A 27 47.00 23.56 17.77
N SER A 28 46.10 22.58 17.84
CA SER A 28 44.76 22.65 17.22
C SER A 28 43.74 21.91 18.06
N ASN A 29 42.47 22.26 17.91
CA ASN A 29 41.37 21.50 18.49
C ASN A 29 41.26 20.15 17.74
N THR A 30 40.89 19.07 18.42
CA THR A 30 40.66 17.74 17.83
C THR A 30 39.31 17.15 18.21
N THR A 31 38.47 17.93 18.89
CA THR A 31 37.12 17.52 19.29
C THR A 31 36.27 17.30 18.05
N ILE A 32 35.66 16.12 17.99
CA ILE A 32 34.63 15.80 16.99
C ILE A 32 33.33 16.44 17.50
N PRO A 33 32.68 17.30 16.72
CA PRO A 33 31.38 17.86 17.09
C PRO A 33 30.35 16.75 17.36
N ASP A 34 29.50 16.96 18.38
CA ASP A 34 28.42 16.02 18.69
C ASP A 34 27.46 15.90 17.50
N ASP A 35 26.95 14.69 17.28
CA ASP A 35 25.97 14.42 16.22
C ASP A 35 24.65 15.15 16.54
N LEU A 36 24.05 15.79 15.52
CA LEU A 36 22.70 16.35 15.63
C LEU A 36 21.62 15.30 15.49
N SER A 37 21.97 14.05 15.11
CA SER A 37 21.03 12.95 15.16
C SER A 37 20.70 12.67 16.62
N VAL A 38 19.53 13.17 17.05
CA VAL A 38 18.79 12.49 18.10
C VAL A 38 18.53 11.12 17.54
N THR A 39 19.31 10.12 17.97
CA THR A 39 18.99 8.73 17.71
C THR A 39 17.68 8.48 18.44
N GLN A 40 16.57 8.70 17.74
CA GLN A 40 15.27 8.27 18.22
C GLN A 40 15.40 6.76 18.41
N PRO A 41 15.03 6.21 19.58
CA PRO A 41 15.07 4.76 19.77
C PRO A 41 14.31 4.14 18.60
N GLU A 42 14.92 3.16 17.93
CA GLU A 42 14.25 2.44 16.84
C GLU A 42 12.90 1.96 17.36
N ASP A 43 11.84 2.43 16.72
CA ASP A 43 10.50 1.95 17.02
C ASP A 43 10.49 0.43 16.79
N LYS A 44 9.90 -0.32 17.74
CA LYS A 44 9.82 -1.78 17.65
C LYS A 44 9.22 -2.15 16.27
N PRO A 45 9.86 -3.05 15.49
CA PRO A 45 9.31 -3.48 14.22
C PRO A 45 7.88 -3.98 14.42
N PHE A 46 6.97 -3.53 13.57
CA PHE A 46 5.57 -3.93 13.65
C PHE A 46 5.44 -5.42 13.32
N CYS A 47 4.90 -6.20 14.27
CA CYS A 47 4.56 -7.60 14.05
C CYS A 47 3.07 -7.86 14.25
N PRO A 48 2.36 -8.31 13.19
CA PRO A 48 0.98 -8.73 13.32
C PRO A 48 0.82 -9.77 14.44
N ASP A 49 -0.15 -9.52 15.33
CA ASP A 49 -0.49 -10.38 16.47
C ASP A 49 0.69 -10.73 17.42
N ASP A 50 1.78 -9.96 17.39
CA ASP A 50 3.05 -10.26 18.07
C ASP A 50 3.56 -11.69 17.78
N SER A 51 3.22 -12.24 16.61
CA SER A 51 3.63 -13.59 16.20
C SER A 51 5.07 -13.57 15.66
N SER A 52 5.97 -14.32 16.31
CA SER A 52 7.36 -14.46 15.87
C SER A 52 7.80 -15.91 15.75
N TYR A 53 8.84 -16.13 14.95
CA TYR A 53 9.47 -17.42 14.73
C TYR A 53 11.00 -17.28 14.82
N THR A 54 11.63 -18.12 15.64
CA THR A 54 13.09 -18.22 15.70
C THR A 54 13.60 -19.24 14.70
N THR A 55 14.46 -18.81 13.79
CA THR A 55 14.97 -19.62 12.69
C THR A 55 15.91 -20.73 13.16
N LYS A 56 15.80 -21.87 12.49
CA LYS A 56 16.53 -23.12 12.74
C LYS A 56 17.42 -23.48 11.55
N ASP A 57 18.33 -24.40 11.77
CA ASP A 57 19.20 -24.91 10.72
C ASP A 57 18.39 -25.55 9.58
N GLY A 58 18.73 -25.19 8.34
CA GLY A 58 18.02 -25.64 7.14
C GLY A 58 16.74 -24.87 6.79
N ASP A 59 16.37 -23.83 7.55
CA ASP A 59 15.19 -23.04 7.25
C ASP A 59 15.31 -22.25 5.94
N THR A 60 14.20 -22.21 5.22
CA THR A 60 13.98 -21.38 4.03
C THR A 60 12.68 -20.61 4.21
N CYS A 61 12.48 -19.52 3.47
CA CYS A 61 11.18 -18.84 3.45
C CYS A 61 10.06 -19.80 3.02
N THR A 62 10.34 -20.79 2.17
CA THR A 62 9.34 -21.75 1.70
C THR A 62 8.95 -22.74 2.79
N SER A 63 9.92 -23.30 3.54
CA SER A 63 9.63 -24.25 4.62
C SER A 63 8.87 -23.59 5.77
N ILE A 64 9.33 -22.41 6.22
CA ILE A 64 8.65 -21.64 7.27
C ILE A 64 7.24 -21.28 6.82
N ALA A 65 7.09 -20.79 5.58
CA ALA A 65 5.78 -20.40 5.07
C ALA A 65 4.79 -21.56 4.98
N LEU A 66 5.25 -22.78 4.70
CA LEU A 66 4.41 -23.98 4.72
C LEU A 66 3.96 -24.33 6.14
N ASP A 67 4.90 -24.36 7.09
CA ASP A 67 4.62 -24.76 8.47
C ASP A 67 3.63 -23.82 9.16
N TYR A 68 3.71 -22.53 8.84
CA TYR A 68 2.88 -21.48 9.44
C TYR A 68 1.72 -21.02 8.54
N SER A 69 1.53 -21.65 7.39
CA SER A 69 0.46 -21.31 6.43
C SER A 69 0.45 -19.82 6.05
N VAL A 70 1.62 -19.24 5.75
CA VAL A 70 1.76 -17.84 5.34
C VAL A 70 2.26 -17.72 3.90
N ALA A 71 2.14 -16.54 3.28
CA ALA A 71 2.82 -16.28 2.01
C ALA A 71 4.33 -16.10 2.23
N SER A 72 5.16 -16.81 1.46
CA SER A 72 6.62 -16.70 1.60
C SER A 72 7.15 -15.31 1.22
N ALA A 73 6.49 -14.65 0.25
CA ALA A 73 6.81 -13.27 -0.11
C ALA A 73 6.50 -12.28 1.02
N ALA A 74 5.38 -12.46 1.73
CA ALA A 74 5.04 -11.62 2.87
C ALA A 74 6.02 -11.82 4.03
N LEU A 75 6.45 -13.07 4.27
CA LEU A 75 7.48 -13.38 5.25
C LEU A 75 8.80 -12.68 4.90
N TYR A 76 9.24 -12.74 3.64
CA TYR A 76 10.45 -12.03 3.20
C TYR A 76 10.32 -10.51 3.36
N MET A 77 9.24 -9.92 2.84
CA MET A 77 9.02 -8.48 2.84
C MET A 77 8.88 -7.90 4.26
N GLY A 78 8.32 -8.67 5.19
CA GLY A 78 8.22 -8.26 6.60
C GLY A 78 9.53 -8.37 7.38
N ASN A 79 10.58 -8.97 6.79
CA ASN A 79 11.82 -9.31 7.49
C ASN A 79 13.09 -9.01 6.66
N GLN A 80 13.06 -8.00 5.80
CA GLN A 80 14.15 -7.75 4.84
C GLN A 80 15.50 -7.44 5.49
N ASP A 81 15.51 -6.92 6.72
CA ASP A 81 16.75 -6.67 7.47
C ASP A 81 17.41 -7.96 7.95
N GLN A 82 16.62 -9.00 8.21
CA GLN A 82 17.09 -10.30 8.73
C GLN A 82 17.27 -11.34 7.61
N ILE A 83 16.41 -11.31 6.60
CA ILE A 83 16.40 -12.28 5.50
C ILE A 83 17.08 -11.67 4.27
N ARG A 84 18.32 -12.07 4.03
CA ARG A 84 19.07 -11.71 2.81
C ARG A 84 18.80 -12.66 1.65
N ASP A 85 18.60 -13.94 1.94
CA ASP A 85 18.33 -15.00 0.96
C ASP A 85 17.27 -15.95 1.51
N CYS A 86 16.16 -16.08 0.79
CA CYS A 86 15.07 -16.96 1.16
C CYS A 86 15.39 -18.45 1.06
N ASN A 87 16.49 -18.83 0.39
CA ASN A 87 16.96 -20.22 0.29
C ASN A 87 17.95 -20.57 1.41
N GLN A 88 18.41 -19.58 2.18
CA GLN A 88 19.37 -19.80 3.25
C GLN A 88 19.14 -18.77 4.37
N VAL A 89 18.13 -19.04 5.20
CA VAL A 89 17.83 -18.18 6.34
C VAL A 89 18.86 -18.42 7.45
N VAL A 90 19.42 -17.35 8.00
CA VAL A 90 20.44 -17.43 9.06
C VAL A 90 19.77 -17.95 10.35
N VAL A 91 20.40 -18.92 11.01
CA VAL A 91 19.91 -19.52 12.26
C VAL A 91 19.91 -18.53 13.41
N GLY A 92 18.90 -18.60 14.29
CA GLY A 92 18.80 -17.80 15.50
C GLY A 92 18.27 -16.39 15.31
N GLN A 93 17.74 -16.06 14.12
CA GLN A 93 17.04 -14.82 13.85
C GLN A 93 15.60 -14.92 14.33
N GLU A 94 15.10 -13.84 14.94
CA GLU A 94 13.68 -13.70 15.25
C GLU A 94 12.98 -13.05 14.06
N LEU A 95 12.14 -13.82 13.38
CA LEU A 95 11.35 -13.38 12.25
C LEU A 95 9.93 -13.06 12.68
N CYS A 96 9.43 -11.95 12.18
CA CYS A 96 8.04 -11.57 12.25
C CYS A 96 7.18 -12.45 11.34
N LEU A 97 6.19 -13.15 11.88
CA LEU A 97 5.27 -13.93 11.07
C LEU A 97 4.12 -13.03 10.57
N PRO A 98 3.83 -13.02 9.26
CA PRO A 98 2.64 -12.35 8.75
C PRO A 98 1.38 -13.16 9.10
N LEU A 99 0.22 -12.58 8.84
CA LEU A 99 -1.06 -13.26 9.02
C LEU A 99 -1.16 -14.51 8.12
N SER A 100 -1.66 -15.59 8.70
CA SER A 100 -1.84 -16.87 8.01
C SER A 100 -2.97 -16.83 6.98
N CYS A 101 -2.91 -17.72 6.00
CA CYS A 101 -3.89 -17.89 4.96
C CYS A 101 -4.55 -19.26 5.15
N ASP A 102 -5.88 -19.31 5.16
CA ASP A 102 -6.64 -20.55 5.30
C ASP A 102 -6.24 -21.61 4.26
N HIS A 103 -5.89 -21.18 3.04
CA HIS A 103 -5.35 -22.04 2.01
C HIS A 103 -4.12 -21.43 1.34
N THR A 104 -3.07 -22.25 1.22
CA THR A 104 -1.82 -21.92 0.54
C THR A 104 -1.56 -22.85 -0.65
N TYR A 105 -0.68 -22.42 -1.54
CA TYR A 105 -0.25 -23.17 -2.73
C TYR A 105 1.26 -23.06 -2.93
N VAL A 106 1.91 -24.19 -3.23
CA VAL A 106 3.34 -24.23 -3.56
C VAL A 106 3.54 -24.10 -5.06
N LEU A 107 4.15 -22.99 -5.48
CA LEU A 107 4.44 -22.67 -6.86
C LEU A 107 5.33 -23.73 -7.54
N LYS A 108 4.85 -24.28 -8.67
CA LYS A 108 5.57 -25.22 -9.53
C LYS A 108 6.17 -24.50 -10.74
N SER A 109 7.16 -25.13 -11.38
CA SER A 109 7.99 -24.54 -12.43
C SER A 109 7.23 -24.05 -13.68
N ASN A 110 6.08 -24.65 -13.98
CA ASN A 110 5.26 -24.34 -15.17
C ASN A 110 3.95 -23.62 -14.81
N ASP A 111 3.77 -23.26 -13.54
CA ASP A 111 2.54 -22.61 -13.13
C ASP A 111 2.47 -21.17 -13.68
N THR A 112 1.25 -20.80 -14.05
CA THR A 112 0.85 -19.43 -14.37
C THR A 112 -0.23 -19.02 -13.36
N CYS A 113 -0.48 -17.72 -13.19
CA CYS A 113 -1.62 -17.29 -12.36
C CYS A 113 -2.91 -17.95 -12.85
N ARG A 114 -3.12 -18.00 -14.17
CA ARG A 114 -4.31 -18.61 -14.77
C ARG A 114 -4.46 -20.10 -14.41
N SER A 115 -3.39 -20.89 -14.55
CA SER A 115 -3.47 -22.32 -14.27
C SER A 115 -3.70 -22.61 -12.78
N ILE A 116 -3.16 -21.78 -11.89
CA ILE A 116 -3.40 -21.88 -10.44
C ILE A 116 -4.85 -21.49 -10.14
N GLU A 117 -5.33 -20.35 -10.66
CA GLU A 117 -6.69 -19.86 -10.45
C GLU A 117 -7.74 -20.86 -10.97
N GLU A 118 -7.56 -21.41 -12.17
CA GLU A 118 -8.48 -22.40 -12.75
C GLU A 118 -8.49 -23.71 -11.95
N ALA A 119 -7.33 -24.19 -11.49
CA ALA A 119 -7.23 -25.42 -10.71
C ALA A 119 -7.77 -25.30 -9.27
N ASN A 120 -7.85 -24.07 -8.74
CA ASN A 120 -8.27 -23.80 -7.36
C ASN A 120 -9.53 -22.93 -7.29
N ALA A 121 -10.33 -22.90 -8.36
CA ALA A 121 -11.47 -22.00 -8.49
C ALA A 121 -12.49 -22.13 -7.33
N GLU A 122 -12.69 -23.34 -6.79
CA GLU A 122 -13.59 -23.56 -5.64
C GLU A 122 -13.07 -22.91 -4.35
N ILE A 123 -11.77 -23.03 -4.08
CA ILE A 123 -11.11 -22.44 -2.90
C ILE A 123 -11.09 -20.91 -3.03
N MET A 124 -10.83 -20.41 -4.24
CA MET A 124 -10.71 -18.98 -4.51
C MET A 124 -12.08 -18.31 -4.77
N PHE A 125 -13.18 -19.05 -4.68
CA PHE A 125 -14.52 -18.48 -4.88
C PHE A 125 -15.01 -17.76 -3.62
N ASP A 126 -15.19 -16.44 -3.73
CA ASP A 126 -15.81 -15.65 -2.68
C ASP A 126 -17.33 -15.75 -2.77
N ASN A 127 -17.91 -16.42 -1.78
CA ASN A 127 -19.35 -16.64 -1.70
C ASN A 127 -20.15 -15.34 -1.48
N SER A 128 -19.53 -14.29 -0.92
CA SER A 128 -20.17 -13.00 -0.67
C SER A 128 -20.31 -12.18 -1.94
N THR A 129 -19.25 -12.10 -2.75
CA THR A 129 -19.25 -11.34 -4.00
C THR A 129 -19.65 -12.16 -5.23
N LYS A 130 -19.80 -13.49 -5.08
CA LYS A 130 -20.07 -14.45 -6.16
C LYS A 130 -19.04 -14.39 -7.29
N ARG A 131 -17.77 -14.16 -6.93
CA ARG A 131 -16.64 -14.01 -7.86
C ARG A 131 -15.45 -14.82 -7.39
N ILE A 132 -14.60 -15.22 -8.34
CA ILE A 132 -13.29 -15.80 -8.03
C ILE A 132 -12.35 -14.64 -7.66
N ILE A 133 -11.65 -14.80 -6.54
CA ILE A 133 -10.59 -13.90 -6.09
C ILE A 133 -9.35 -14.17 -6.97
N PRO A 134 -8.86 -13.19 -7.77
CA PRO A 134 -7.65 -13.39 -8.54
C PRO A 134 -6.44 -13.62 -7.63
N LEU A 135 -5.48 -14.45 -8.05
CA LEU A 135 -4.28 -14.79 -7.27
C LEU A 135 -3.47 -13.55 -6.90
N ARG A 136 -3.44 -12.56 -7.79
CA ARG A 136 -2.80 -11.24 -7.59
C ARG A 136 -3.44 -10.41 -6.47
N GLN A 137 -4.72 -10.63 -6.17
CA GLN A 137 -5.41 -9.88 -5.11
C GLN A 137 -4.97 -10.35 -3.71
N VAL A 138 -4.68 -11.64 -3.58
CA VAL A 138 -4.19 -12.25 -2.33
C VAL A 138 -2.66 -12.35 -2.29
N ASN A 139 -1.96 -12.03 -3.39
CA ASN A 139 -0.50 -11.90 -3.46
C ASN A 139 -0.12 -10.63 -4.26
N PRO A 140 -0.22 -9.42 -3.67
CA PRO A 140 -0.12 -8.15 -4.39
C PRO A 140 1.24 -7.82 -5.01
N TRP A 141 2.29 -8.58 -4.66
CA TRP A 141 3.60 -8.47 -5.29
C TRP A 141 3.63 -9.01 -6.72
N ILE A 142 2.65 -9.86 -7.09
CA ILE A 142 2.51 -10.37 -8.45
C ILE A 142 2.01 -9.23 -9.34
N ASP A 143 2.72 -8.99 -10.44
CA ASP A 143 2.41 -7.91 -11.36
C ASP A 143 1.12 -8.15 -12.15
N THR A 144 0.63 -7.10 -12.80
CA THR A 144 -0.63 -7.14 -13.56
C THR A 144 -0.66 -8.21 -14.64
N TYR A 145 0.47 -8.54 -15.25
CA TYR A 145 0.58 -9.52 -16.32
C TYR A 145 1.00 -10.91 -15.81
N CYS A 146 1.14 -11.09 -14.50
CA CYS A 146 1.69 -12.29 -13.88
C CYS A 146 3.08 -12.66 -14.43
N SER A 147 3.84 -11.69 -14.94
CA SER A 147 5.11 -11.94 -15.62
C SER A 147 6.25 -12.24 -14.65
N ASN A 148 6.12 -11.74 -13.42
CA ASN A 148 7.10 -11.89 -12.36
C ASN A 148 6.91 -13.14 -11.48
N LEU A 149 5.82 -13.92 -11.66
CA LEU A 149 5.48 -15.03 -10.78
C LEU A 149 6.63 -16.04 -10.63
N GLN A 150 7.18 -16.50 -11.75
CA GLN A 150 8.28 -17.47 -11.74
C GLN A 150 9.63 -16.81 -11.48
N SER A 151 9.88 -15.65 -12.10
CA SER A 151 11.20 -14.99 -12.09
C SER A 151 11.59 -14.41 -10.73
N THR A 152 10.65 -14.26 -9.81
CA THR A 152 10.91 -13.77 -8.44
C THR A 152 10.84 -14.86 -7.36
N SER A 153 10.44 -16.08 -7.73
CA SER A 153 10.31 -17.20 -6.78
C SER A 153 11.61 -17.58 -6.07
N TRP A 154 12.77 -17.30 -6.69
CA TRP A 154 14.07 -17.50 -6.06
C TRP A 154 14.32 -16.52 -4.91
N ALA A 155 13.76 -15.30 -4.98
CA ALA A 155 13.93 -14.24 -3.99
C ALA A 155 12.88 -14.32 -2.88
N TYR A 156 11.64 -14.67 -3.22
CA TYR A 156 10.50 -14.63 -2.30
C TYR A 156 10.08 -16.01 -1.77
N GLY A 157 10.70 -17.10 -2.22
CA GLY A 157 10.22 -18.45 -1.97
C GLY A 157 8.99 -18.79 -2.83
N LYS A 158 8.34 -19.91 -2.51
CA LYS A 158 7.34 -20.53 -3.39
C LYS A 158 5.93 -20.65 -2.83
N VAL A 159 5.66 -20.18 -1.62
CA VAL A 159 4.34 -20.33 -0.99
C VAL A 159 3.48 -19.11 -1.27
N LEU A 160 2.37 -19.33 -1.95
CA LEU A 160 1.36 -18.33 -2.29
C LEU A 160 0.13 -18.54 -1.42
N CYS A 161 -0.57 -17.45 -1.10
CA CYS A 161 -1.90 -17.56 -0.53
C CYS A 161 -2.95 -17.72 -1.63
N LEU A 162 -3.94 -18.60 -1.43
CA LEU A 162 -5.11 -18.73 -2.30
C LEU A 162 -6.33 -18.00 -1.73
N THR A 163 -6.32 -17.78 -0.42
CA THR A 163 -7.32 -17.00 0.31
C THR A 163 -6.70 -15.75 0.91
N PRO A 164 -7.50 -14.74 1.29
CA PRO A 164 -6.99 -13.59 2.04
C PRO A 164 -6.24 -14.04 3.31
N GLN A 165 -5.10 -13.42 3.58
CA GLN A 165 -4.40 -13.53 4.86
C GLN A 165 -5.32 -13.07 6.00
N SER A 166 -5.75 -14.03 6.82
CA SER A 166 -6.96 -14.07 7.65
C SER A 166 -6.87 -13.21 8.92
N GLY A 167 -6.52 -11.93 8.78
CA GLY A 167 -6.96 -10.95 9.76
C GLY A 167 -8.45 -10.72 9.53
N LEU A 168 -9.34 -11.44 10.24
CA LEU A 168 -10.80 -11.45 10.08
C LEU A 168 -11.36 -10.15 9.48
N PHE A 169 -11.54 -10.13 8.17
CA PHE A 169 -12.12 -9.00 7.47
C PHE A 169 -13.63 -9.19 7.43
N ASN A 170 -14.27 -8.98 8.58
CA ASN A 170 -15.73 -8.93 8.64
C ASN A 170 -16.21 -7.56 8.13
N ALA A 171 -15.93 -7.29 6.87
CA ALA A 171 -16.48 -6.15 6.15
C ALA A 171 -17.94 -6.46 5.81
N THR A 172 -18.85 -6.20 6.75
CA THR A 172 -20.26 -5.97 6.38
C THR A 172 -20.41 -4.73 5.48
N ASP A 173 -19.37 -3.89 5.39
CA ASP A 173 -19.18 -2.85 4.37
C ASP A 173 -17.71 -2.84 3.91
N PRO A 174 -17.42 -2.58 2.62
CA PRO A 174 -16.06 -2.61 2.10
C PRO A 174 -15.16 -1.63 2.84
N VAL A 175 -14.22 -2.13 3.65
CA VAL A 175 -13.18 -1.30 4.26
C VAL A 175 -12.24 -0.83 3.16
N SER A 176 -12.16 0.48 2.97
CA SER A 176 -11.19 1.11 2.07
C SER A 176 -9.79 0.91 2.65
N THR A 177 -9.06 -0.10 2.19
CA THR A 177 -7.62 -0.21 2.45
C THR A 177 -6.93 0.98 1.79
N SER A 178 -6.21 1.77 2.59
CA SER A 178 -5.24 2.73 2.06
C SER A 178 -4.17 1.96 1.27
N TYR A 179 -3.95 2.40 0.03
CA TYR A 179 -2.82 2.06 -0.82
C TYR A 179 -2.78 0.62 -1.39
N ASN A 180 -3.42 0.45 -2.55
CA ASN A 180 -3.00 -0.53 -3.55
C ASN A 180 -2.25 0.21 -4.67
N PRO A 181 -0.98 -0.11 -4.98
CA PRO A 181 -0.24 0.65 -5.99
C PRO A 181 -0.81 0.52 -7.41
N TRP A 182 -1.53 -0.57 -7.76
CA TRP A 182 -1.92 -0.84 -9.16
C TRP A 182 -3.21 -1.67 -9.36
N GLY A 183 -4.22 -1.53 -8.50
CA GLY A 183 -5.58 -2.01 -8.82
C GLY A 183 -6.38 -0.86 -9.40
N THR A 184 -6.72 -0.91 -10.69
CA THR A 184 -7.50 0.10 -11.46
C THR A 184 -8.23 1.08 -10.56
N GLU A 185 -7.57 2.21 -10.27
CA GLU A 185 -8.20 3.32 -9.58
C GLU A 185 -9.50 3.60 -10.35
N SER A 186 -10.62 3.69 -9.63
CA SER A 186 -11.62 4.64 -10.10
C SER A 186 -10.87 5.95 -10.17
N SER A 187 -10.50 6.40 -11.37
CA SER A 187 -9.74 7.64 -11.57
C SER A 187 -10.49 8.89 -11.08
N GLY A 188 -11.66 8.70 -10.44
CA GLY A 188 -12.66 9.71 -10.16
C GLY A 188 -13.43 10.13 -11.41
N TYR A 189 -13.19 9.51 -12.57
CA TYR A 189 -13.86 9.84 -13.84
C TYR A 189 -14.82 8.74 -14.29
N GLY A 190 -15.95 9.15 -14.85
CA GLY A 190 -16.92 8.27 -15.50
C GLY A 190 -16.46 7.86 -16.91
N SER A 191 -16.97 6.71 -17.37
CA SER A 191 -16.65 6.15 -18.70
C SER A 191 -17.54 6.67 -19.83
N TRP A 192 -18.79 7.07 -19.53
CA TRP A 192 -19.75 7.63 -20.49
C TRP A 192 -20.70 8.60 -19.78
N VAL A 193 -21.19 9.62 -20.50
CA VAL A 193 -22.10 10.63 -19.95
C VAL A 193 -23.44 9.99 -19.58
N VAL A 194 -23.95 10.31 -18.39
CA VAL A 194 -25.25 9.88 -17.88
C VAL A 194 -26.04 11.12 -17.48
N LEU A 195 -27.34 11.14 -17.78
CA LEU A 195 -28.22 12.24 -17.37
C LEU A 195 -28.38 12.27 -15.85
N PRO A 196 -28.56 13.46 -15.23
CA PRO A 196 -28.86 13.55 -13.81
C PRO A 196 -30.20 12.88 -13.49
N PRO A 197 -30.42 12.41 -12.24
CA PRO A 197 -31.67 11.79 -11.84
C PRO A 197 -32.87 12.72 -12.01
N ASP A 198 -33.97 12.22 -12.60
CA ASP A 198 -35.19 13.01 -12.90
C ASP A 198 -35.87 13.59 -11.65
N ASN A 199 -35.65 12.98 -10.49
CA ASN A 199 -36.23 13.38 -9.20
C ASN A 199 -35.30 14.27 -8.35
N ALA A 200 -34.18 14.74 -8.91
CA ALA A 200 -33.20 15.54 -8.19
C ALA A 200 -32.88 16.84 -8.93
N THR A 201 -32.64 17.92 -8.17
CA THR A 201 -32.23 19.20 -8.76
C THR A 201 -30.72 19.24 -8.91
N VAL A 202 -30.18 19.44 -10.11
CA VAL A 202 -28.72 19.56 -10.28
C VAL A 202 -28.20 20.77 -9.49
N ALA A 203 -27.24 20.54 -8.60
CA ALA A 203 -26.69 21.59 -7.76
C ALA A 203 -26.02 22.69 -8.61
N ALA A 204 -26.12 23.94 -8.17
CA ALA A 204 -25.63 25.09 -8.92
C ALA A 204 -24.14 24.96 -9.28
N GLY A 205 -23.81 25.24 -10.55
CA GLY A 205 -22.45 25.17 -11.07
C GLY A 205 -21.92 23.76 -11.35
N THR A 206 -22.64 22.70 -10.99
CA THR A 206 -22.21 21.32 -11.20
C THR A 206 -22.08 21.00 -12.69
N THR A 207 -21.00 20.32 -13.08
CA THR A 207 -20.81 19.90 -14.47
C THR A 207 -21.91 18.93 -14.91
N LYS A 208 -22.47 19.17 -16.10
CA LYS A 208 -23.41 18.25 -16.75
C LYS A 208 -22.70 17.17 -17.55
N HIS A 209 -21.40 17.33 -17.80
CA HIS A 209 -20.58 16.34 -18.49
C HIS A 209 -20.09 15.28 -17.50
N CYS A 210 -21.05 14.56 -16.94
CA CYS A 210 -20.88 13.67 -15.80
C CYS A 210 -21.34 12.25 -16.14
N GLY A 211 -20.61 11.24 -15.67
CA GLY A 211 -20.94 9.82 -15.85
C GLY A 211 -21.48 9.14 -14.60
N LYS A 212 -21.47 9.82 -13.46
CA LYS A 212 -22.05 9.32 -12.21
C LYS A 212 -22.52 10.48 -11.33
N TRP A 213 -23.73 10.36 -10.81
CA TRP A 213 -24.37 11.37 -9.98
C TRP A 213 -24.65 10.81 -8.58
N HIS A 214 -24.50 11.66 -7.57
CA HIS A 214 -24.98 11.41 -6.20
C HIS A 214 -26.06 12.41 -5.84
N THR A 215 -27.23 11.93 -5.45
CA THR A 215 -28.29 12.78 -4.90
C THR A 215 -28.13 12.86 -3.39
N ALA A 216 -27.83 14.06 -2.89
CA ALA A 216 -27.58 14.27 -1.48
C ALA A 216 -28.84 13.98 -0.64
N THR A 217 -28.65 13.32 0.49
CA THR A 217 -29.69 13.01 1.47
C THR A 217 -29.38 13.67 2.82
N THR A 218 -30.37 13.76 3.70
CA THR A 218 -30.19 14.34 5.03
C THR A 218 -29.20 13.51 5.84
N GLY A 219 -28.10 14.13 6.27
CA GLY A 219 -27.04 13.48 7.04
C GLY A 219 -25.83 13.05 6.22
N ASP A 220 -25.85 13.22 4.89
CA ASP A 220 -24.68 12.99 4.06
C ASP A 220 -23.52 13.92 4.44
N SER A 221 -22.30 13.40 4.34
CA SER A 221 -21.07 14.19 4.42
C SER A 221 -20.28 14.09 3.13
N CYS A 222 -19.56 15.14 2.77
CA CYS A 222 -18.76 15.13 1.54
C CYS A 222 -17.69 14.05 1.53
N THR A 223 -17.11 13.75 2.70
CA THR A 223 -16.13 12.68 2.87
C THR A 223 -16.76 11.33 2.58
N GLN A 224 -17.96 11.06 3.11
CA GLN A 224 -18.70 9.83 2.83
C GLN A 224 -19.01 9.68 1.34
N ILE A 225 -19.51 10.73 0.69
CA ILE A 225 -19.81 10.72 -0.75
C ILE A 225 -18.55 10.42 -1.57
N CYS A 226 -17.44 11.11 -1.28
CA CYS A 226 -16.17 10.91 -2.00
C CYS A 226 -15.67 9.46 -1.88
N VAL A 227 -15.77 8.87 -0.69
CA VAL A 227 -15.35 7.49 -0.43
C VAL A 227 -16.28 6.50 -1.12
N GLN A 228 -17.60 6.64 -0.96
CA GLN A 228 -18.60 5.75 -1.57
C GLN A 228 -18.51 5.76 -3.09
N ASP A 229 -18.34 6.94 -3.67
CA ASP A 229 -18.32 7.11 -5.12
C ASP A 229 -16.93 7.03 -5.75
N ARG A 230 -15.89 6.86 -4.93
CA ARG A 230 -14.51 6.67 -5.37
C ARG A 230 -14.02 7.83 -6.25
N ILE A 231 -14.25 9.05 -5.75
CA ILE A 231 -13.79 10.31 -6.32
C ILE A 231 -12.94 11.05 -5.30
N THR A 232 -11.84 11.68 -5.74
CA THR A 232 -11.00 12.46 -4.84
C THR A 232 -11.75 13.74 -4.40
N SER A 233 -11.56 14.15 -3.16
CA SER A 233 -12.20 15.37 -2.63
C SER A 233 -11.89 16.61 -3.47
N ASN A 234 -10.67 16.70 -4.00
CA ASN A 234 -10.28 17.78 -4.89
C ASN A 234 -11.08 17.78 -6.20
N LEU A 235 -11.19 16.63 -6.88
CA LEU A 235 -11.97 16.52 -8.11
C LEU A 235 -13.47 16.75 -7.85
N PHE A 236 -14.00 16.21 -6.75
CA PHE A 236 -15.39 16.40 -6.34
C PHE A 236 -15.74 17.88 -6.12
N LEU A 237 -14.88 18.64 -5.46
CA LEU A 237 -15.09 20.08 -5.27
C LEU A 237 -14.95 20.88 -6.57
N GLN A 238 -14.03 20.50 -7.46
CA GLN A 238 -13.87 21.19 -8.75
C GLN A 238 -15.09 21.04 -9.66
N VAL A 239 -15.69 19.84 -9.69
CA VAL A 239 -16.83 19.56 -10.57
C VAL A 239 -18.17 19.96 -9.98
N ASN A 240 -18.19 20.34 -8.69
CA ASN A 240 -19.34 20.85 -7.96
C ASN A 240 -19.00 22.19 -7.26
N PRO A 241 -18.86 23.31 -8.00
CA PRO A 241 -18.40 24.60 -7.46
C PRO A 241 -19.30 25.25 -6.41
N SER A 242 -20.55 24.78 -6.24
CA SER A 242 -21.41 25.18 -5.11
C SER A 242 -20.89 24.67 -3.77
N LEU A 243 -20.02 23.66 -3.77
CA LEU A 243 -19.34 23.15 -2.59
C LEU A 243 -17.98 23.84 -2.44
N GLN A 244 -17.59 24.09 -1.19
CA GLN A 244 -16.31 24.72 -0.85
C GLN A 244 -15.54 23.85 0.13
N SER A 245 -14.21 23.81 -0.01
CA SER A 245 -13.35 22.96 0.83
C SER A 245 -13.52 23.22 2.33
N ALA A 246 -13.72 24.48 2.74
CA ALA A 246 -13.84 24.87 4.14
C ALA A 246 -15.13 24.39 4.82
N ASN A 247 -16.23 24.18 4.06
CA ASN A 247 -17.52 23.75 4.62
C ASN A 247 -18.32 22.90 3.63
N CYS A 248 -17.69 21.89 3.03
CA CYS A 248 -18.34 21.10 1.99
C CYS A 248 -19.63 20.44 2.49
N THR A 249 -19.56 19.76 3.65
CA THR A 249 -20.70 19.05 4.23
C THR A 249 -21.87 19.99 4.57
N GLY A 250 -21.60 21.18 5.11
CA GLY A 250 -22.64 22.15 5.43
C GLY A 250 -23.29 22.82 4.21
N LEU A 251 -22.70 22.64 3.01
CA LEU A 251 -23.20 23.17 1.74
C LEU A 251 -23.95 22.12 0.90
N LEU A 252 -24.02 20.88 1.38
CA LEU A 252 -24.87 19.85 0.76
C LEU A 252 -26.34 20.20 0.99
N ILE A 253 -27.11 20.23 -0.11
CA ILE A 253 -28.56 20.48 -0.07
C ILE A 253 -29.25 19.14 -0.35
N PRO A 254 -29.99 18.57 0.63
CA PRO A 254 -30.75 17.35 0.42
C PRO A 254 -31.71 17.48 -0.78
N GLY A 255 -31.74 16.47 -1.64
CA GLY A 255 -32.49 16.47 -2.89
C GLY A 255 -31.75 17.05 -4.10
N ASN A 256 -30.56 17.65 -3.91
CA ASN A 256 -29.72 18.07 -5.03
C ASN A 256 -28.81 16.95 -5.52
N ALA A 257 -28.59 16.91 -6.84
CA ALA A 257 -27.64 16.01 -7.50
C ALA A 257 -26.29 16.69 -7.71
N TYR A 258 -25.23 16.01 -7.31
CA TYR A 258 -23.83 16.39 -7.45
C TYR A 258 -23.10 15.38 -8.34
N CYS A 259 -22.15 15.85 -9.16
CA CYS A 259 -21.37 14.99 -10.02
C CYS A 259 -20.27 14.29 -9.22
N THR A 260 -20.26 12.96 -9.23
CA THR A 260 -19.27 12.13 -8.52
C THR A 260 -18.42 11.27 -9.45
N GLY A 261 -18.63 11.40 -10.76
CA GLY A 261 -17.79 10.78 -11.78
C GLY A 261 -17.77 11.61 -13.06
N PRO A 262 -17.14 12.79 -13.09
CA PRO A 262 -17.04 13.62 -14.29
C PRO A 262 -16.40 12.88 -15.46
N MET A 263 -16.71 13.27 -16.70
CA MET A 263 -15.96 12.79 -17.86
C MET A 263 -14.54 13.37 -17.87
N ARG A 264 -13.59 12.65 -18.48
CA ARG A 264 -12.31 13.28 -18.85
C ARG A 264 -12.60 14.45 -19.78
N GLY A 265 -12.10 15.63 -19.42
CA GLY A 265 -12.41 16.85 -20.16
C GLY A 265 -13.72 17.54 -19.80
N TRP A 266 -14.30 17.25 -18.62
CA TRP A 266 -15.48 17.96 -18.11
C TRP A 266 -15.35 19.49 -18.08
N ASN A 267 -14.12 20.01 -18.07
CA ASN A 267 -13.79 21.43 -18.08
C ASN A 267 -13.38 21.95 -19.48
N TYR A 268 -13.58 21.18 -20.55
CA TYR A 268 -13.40 21.72 -21.90
C TYR A 268 -14.58 22.63 -22.23
N THR A 269 -14.30 23.91 -22.41
CA THR A 269 -15.22 24.82 -23.07
C THR A 269 -15.23 24.50 -24.55
N VAL A 270 -16.35 23.97 -25.06
CA VAL A 270 -16.55 23.93 -26.51
C VAL A 270 -16.69 25.39 -26.94
N ALA A 271 -15.70 25.89 -27.69
CA ALA A 271 -15.80 27.21 -28.31
C ALA A 271 -16.97 27.15 -29.31
N THR A 272 -18.07 27.82 -28.96
CA THR A 272 -19.18 28.13 -29.86
C THR A 272 -18.91 29.43 -30.60
#